data_AF-A0A9D5VCW1-F1
#
_entry.id   AF-A0A9D5VCW1-F1
#
_cell.length_a   1.000
_cell.length_b   1.000
_cell.length_c   1.000
_cell.angle_alpha   90.00
_cell.angle_beta   90.00
_cell.angle_gamma   90.00
#
_symmetry.space_group_name_H-M   'P 1'
#
loop_
_entity.id
_entity.type
_entity.pdbx_description
1 polymer ?
#
loop_
_entity_poly.entity_id
_entity_poly.type
_entity_poly.pdbx_seq_one_letter_code
_entity_poly.pdbx_strand_id
1 'polypeptide(L)' 'MKVDALSRVEGEGALDLRIQDGVVKDLKFRIFEPPRFFEAFLRGRDYSEAPDITARICGICP' A
#
# COMPACT_ATOMS: atom_id res chain seq x y z
N MET A 1 16.19 14.44 1.76
CA MET A 1 14.94 14.83 2.46
C MET A 1 14.09 13.60 2.62
N LYS A 2 13.46 13.41 3.79
CA LYS A 2 12.57 12.28 4.04
C LYS A 2 11.18 12.79 4.40
N VAL A 3 10.16 12.13 3.86
CA VAL A 3 8.78 12.28 4.28
C VAL A 3 8.35 10.92 4.81
N ASP A 4 8.32 10.80 6.13
CA ASP A 4 8.17 9.49 6.78
C ASP A 4 6.74 8.93 6.71
N ALA A 5 5.73 9.79 6.58
CA ALA A 5 4.34 9.40 6.35
C ALA A 5 3.65 10.38 5.40
N LEU A 6 3.01 9.85 4.36
CA LEU A 6 2.14 10.62 3.48
C LEU A 6 0.76 10.79 4.13
N SER A 7 0.27 12.03 4.17
CA SER A 7 -1.08 12.34 4.65
C SER A 7 -2.09 12.42 3.51
N ARG A 8 -3.39 12.28 3.85
CA ARG A 8 -4.52 12.34 2.91
C ARG A 8 -4.48 11.29 1.80
N VAL A 9 -4.04 10.09 2.16
CA VAL A 9 -4.07 8.87 1.32
C VAL A 9 -4.65 7.72 2.12
N GLU A 10 -5.18 6.72 1.44
CA GLU A 10 -5.43 5.40 2.03
C GLU A 10 -4.17 4.55 1.85
N GLY A 11 -3.86 3.73 2.86
CA GLY A 11 -2.62 2.97 2.90
C GLY A 11 -1.42 3.70 3.53
N GLU A 12 -0.29 3.00 3.60
CA GLU A 12 0.93 3.45 4.27
C GLU A 12 2.07 3.69 3.28
N GLY A 13 2.40 4.98 3.07
CA GLY A 13 3.42 5.40 2.11
C GLY A 13 4.40 6.43 2.68
N ALA A 14 5.64 6.41 2.17
CA ALA A 14 6.72 7.33 2.54
C ALA A 14 7.62 7.67 1.34
N LEU A 15 8.31 8.82 1.39
CA LEU A 15 9.24 9.27 0.33
C LEU A 15 10.66 9.48 0.88
N ASP A 16 11.66 9.02 0.13
CA ASP A 16 13.06 9.42 0.27
C ASP A 16 13.50 10.18 -0.99
N LEU A 17 14.03 11.39 -0.82
CA LEU A 17 14.32 12.34 -1.89
C LEU A 17 15.76 12.83 -1.80
N ARG A 18 16.50 12.76 -2.91
CA ARG A 18 17.78 13.46 -3.09
C ARG A 18 17.56 14.65 -4.02
N ILE A 19 17.78 15.86 -3.51
CA ILE A 19 17.64 17.10 -4.27
C ILE A 19 19.02 17.77 -4.34
N GLN A 20 19.40 18.18 -5.55
CA GLN A 20 20.64 18.92 -5.82
C GLN A 20 20.33 20.04 -6.81
N ASP A 21 20.75 21.27 -6.48
CA ASP A 21 20.54 22.48 -7.29
C ASP A 21 19.06 22.70 -7.65
N GLY A 22 18.16 22.45 -6.69
CA GLY A 22 16.70 22.55 -6.89
C GLY A 22 16.09 21.42 -7.73
N VAL A 23 16.88 20.46 -8.20
CA VAL A 23 16.43 19.35 -9.04
C VAL A 23 16.43 18.04 -8.24
N VAL A 24 15.33 17.28 -8.33
CA VAL A 24 15.26 15.92 -7.78
C VAL A 24 16.18 15.01 -8.60
N LYS A 25 17.20 14.44 -7.96
CA LYS A 25 18.16 13.50 -8.56
C LYS A 25 17.82 12.04 -8.28
N ASP A 26 17.12 11.77 -7.18
CA ASP A 26 16.68 10.43 -6.79
C ASP A 26 15.39 10.54 -5.97
N LEU A 27 14.45 9.61 -6.22
CA LEU A 27 13.19 9.51 -5.49
C LEU A 27 12.89 8.04 -5.25
N LYS A 28 12.61 7.69 -4.00
CA LYS A 28 12.12 6.37 -3.61
C LYS A 28 10.77 6.52 -2.94
N PHE A 29 9.75 5.97 -3.58
CA PHE A 29 8.44 5.77 -2.96
C PHE A 29 8.42 4.42 -2.27
N ARG A 30 8.14 4.43 -0.97
CA ARG A 30 8.09 3.23 -0.14
C ARG A 30 6.66 3.02 0.31
N ILE A 31 6.14 1.83 0.06
CA ILE A 31 4.83 1.39 0.54
C ILE A 31 5.12 0.38 1.65
N PHE A 32 4.66 0.66 2.86
CA PHE A 32 4.86 -0.20 4.04
C PHE A 32 3.54 -0.75 4.54
N GLU A 33 2.72 -1.26 3.64
CA GLU A 33 1.59 -2.10 4.05
C GLU A 33 2.08 -3.54 4.25
N PRO A 34 1.96 -4.11 5.47
CA PRO A 34 2.34 -5.49 5.69
C PRO A 34 1.49 -6.40 4.79
N PRO A 35 2.09 -7.39 4.12
CA PRO A 35 1.34 -8.31 3.28
C PRO A 35 0.31 -9.05 4.14
N ARG A 36 -0.97 -8.86 3.83
CA ARG A 36 -2.10 -9.52 4.50
C ARG A 36 -2.42 -10.89 3.90
N PHE A 37 -1.73 -11.25 2.82
CA PHE A 37 -1.76 -12.58 2.19
C PHE A 37 -3.15 -13.09 1.77
N PHE A 38 -4.05 -12.19 1.35
CA PHE A 38 -5.40 -12.56 0.89
C PHE A 38 -5.39 -13.63 -0.21
N GLU A 39 -4.46 -13.55 -1.17
CA GLU A 39 -4.34 -14.53 -2.25
C GLU A 39 -4.04 -15.94 -1.74
N ALA A 40 -3.15 -16.08 -0.75
CA ALA A 40 -2.83 -17.36 -0.15
C ALA A 40 -3.96 -17.84 0.75
N PHE A 41 -4.56 -16.91 1.51
CA PHE A 41 -5.69 -17.17 2.41
C PHE A 41 -6.94 -17.68 1.69
N LEU A 42 -7.16 -17.27 0.44
CA LEU A 42 -8.31 -17.71 -0.37
C LEU A 42 -8.15 -19.12 -0.95
N ARG A 43 -6.95 -19.71 -0.94
CA ARG A 43 -6.73 -21.06 -1.49
C ARG A 43 -7.51 -22.10 -0.70
N GLY A 44 -8.31 -22.90 -1.39
CA GLY A 44 -9.12 -23.98 -0.79
C GLY A 44 -10.41 -23.51 -0.11
N ARG A 45 -10.74 -22.22 -0.16
CA ARG A 45 -12.05 -21.70 0.26
C ARG A 45 -13.10 -21.88 -0.81
N ASP A 46 -14.37 -21.83 -0.39
CA ASP A 46 -15.47 -21.84 -1.34
C ASP A 46 -15.51 -20.54 -2.13
N TYR A 47 -15.83 -20.61 -3.42
CA TYR A 47 -15.80 -19.43 -4.29
C TYR A 47 -16.86 -18.39 -3.87
N SER A 48 -17.94 -18.79 -3.21
CA SER A 48 -18.98 -17.89 -2.73
C SER A 48 -18.52 -17.02 -1.56
N GLU A 49 -17.48 -17.42 -0.82
CA GLU A 49 -16.91 -16.62 0.28
C GLU A 49 -16.03 -15.45 -0.23
N ALA A 50 -15.60 -15.49 -1.49
CA ALA A 50 -14.60 -14.56 -2.02
C ALA A 50 -15.04 -13.08 -1.92
N PRO A 51 -16.25 -12.66 -2.35
CA PRO A 51 -16.66 -11.25 -2.30
C PRO A 51 -16.67 -10.70 -0.87
N ASP A 52 -17.14 -11.51 0.09
CA ASP A 52 -17.13 -11.12 1.48
C ASP A 52 -15.70 -10.98 2.00
N ILE A 53 -14.84 -11.97 1.78
CA ILE A 53 -13.46 -11.89 2.27
C ILE A 53 -12.71 -10.70 1.65
N THR A 54 -12.81 -10.49 0.34
CA THR A 54 -12.02 -9.47 -0.37
C THR A 54 -12.49 -8.04 -0.07
N ALA A 55 -13.76 -7.83 0.30
CA ALA A 55 -14.25 -6.50 0.70
C ALA A 55 -13.55 -5.94 1.96
N ARG A 56 -12.75 -6.76 2.66
CA ARG A 56 -11.95 -6.36 3.82
C ARG A 56 -10.50 -6.00 3.44
N ILE A 57 -10.18 -5.98 2.14
CA ILE A 57 -8.88 -5.51 1.63
C ILE A 57 -8.78 -3.99 1.77
N CYS A 58 -9.82 -3.24 1.42
CA CYS A 58 -9.82 -1.78 1.54
C CYS A 58 -11.16 -1.31 2.11
N GLY A 59 -11.13 -0.40 3.08
CA GLY A 59 -12.34 0.18 3.65
C GLY A 59 -13.02 1.23 2.76
N ILE A 60 -12.34 1.70 1.71
CA ILE A 60 -12.84 2.73 0.78
C ILE A 60 -13.40 2.12 -0.50
N CYS A 61 -12.75 1.08 -1.04
CA CYS A 61 -13.20 0.33 -2.22
C CYS A 61 -13.45 -1.14 -1.86
N PRO A 62 -14.54 -1.44 -1.13
CA PRO A 62 -14.92 -2.82 -0.84
C PRO A 62 -15.28 -3.60 -2.11
#